data_AF-A0A967MVC4-F1
#
_entry.id   AF-A0A967MVC4-F1
#
_cell.length_a   1.000
_cell.length_b   1.000
_cell.length_c   1.000
_cell.angle_alpha   90.00
_cell.angle_beta   90.00
_cell.angle_gamma   90.00
#
_symmetry.space_group_name_H-M   'P 1'
#
loop_
_entity.id
_entity.type
_entity.pdbx_description
1 polymer ?
#
loop_
_entity_poly.entity_id
_entity_poly.type
_entity_poly.pdbx_seq_one_letter_code
_entity_poly.pdbx_strand_id
1 'polypeptide(L)'
;MGLAEREAPNLETADLIVDAMIGYGLTGNPRGKIADWIRAINASARPVLALDTPSGLNTTTGVPGDPCIRATVTMTLALPKTGLKSQQATPYIGELYLADISVPRELYQQMGIDILPIFNKNSIVKI
;
A
#
# COMPACT_ATOMS: atom_id res chain seq x y z
N MET A 1 -12.92 4.27 -12.52
CA MET A 1 -12.39 2.90 -12.38
C MET A 1 -11.98 2.74 -10.93
N GLY A 2 -12.52 1.86 -10.10
CA GLY A 2 -13.63 0.93 -10.25
C GLY A 2 -13.93 0.38 -8.87
N LEU A 3 -14.92 0.96 -8.20
CA LEU A 3 -15.72 0.23 -7.23
C LEU A 3 -17.13 0.29 -7.79
N ALA A 4 -17.54 -0.81 -8.41
CA ALA A 4 -18.95 -1.02 -8.69
C ALA A 4 -19.73 -0.86 -7.37
N GLU A 5 -21.02 -0.57 -7.46
CA GLU A 5 -21.94 -0.52 -6.33
C GLU A 5 -22.02 -1.90 -5.65
N ARG A 6 -20.99 -2.25 -4.88
CA ARG A 6 -20.93 -3.48 -4.10
C ARG A 6 -21.35 -3.14 -2.68
N GLU A 7 -22.02 -4.12 -2.07
CA GLU A 7 -22.30 -4.13 -0.65
C GLU A 7 -21.02 -3.94 0.16
N ALA A 8 -21.16 -3.43 1.38
CA ALA A 8 -20.02 -3.30 2.28
C ALA A 8 -19.36 -4.68 2.49
N PRO A 9 -18.01 -4.75 2.56
CA PRO A 9 -17.33 -6.02 2.79
C PRO A 9 -17.76 -6.61 4.13
N ASN A 10 -18.02 -7.92 4.19
CA ASN A 10 -18.21 -8.62 5.45
C ASN A 10 -16.85 -8.76 6.16
N LEU A 11 -16.62 -7.96 7.19
CA LEU A 11 -15.37 -7.94 7.94
C LEU A 11 -15.36 -8.92 9.12
N GLU A 12 -16.53 -9.41 9.56
CA GLU A 12 -16.64 -10.24 10.77
C GLU A 12 -16.03 -11.63 10.59
N THR A 13 -16.13 -12.18 9.39
CA THR A 13 -15.64 -13.52 9.05
C THR A 13 -14.31 -13.49 8.28
N ALA A 14 -13.71 -12.32 8.07
CA ALA A 14 -12.47 -12.21 7.31
C ALA A 14 -11.25 -12.54 8.18
N ASP A 15 -10.39 -13.43 7.69
CA ASP A 15 -9.09 -13.73 8.31
C ASP A 15 -8.02 -12.71 7.90
N LEU A 16 -8.16 -12.11 6.72
CA LEU A 16 -7.25 -11.10 6.15
C LEU A 16 -8.03 -10.14 5.25
N ILE A 17 -7.68 -8.85 5.33
CA ILE A 17 -8.19 -7.81 4.44
C ILE A 17 -7.08 -7.40 3.48
N VAL A 18 -7.38 -7.38 2.18
CA VAL A 18 -6.47 -6.85 1.16
C VAL A 18 -6.89 -5.43 0.81
N ASP A 19 -6.05 -4.47 1.19
CA ASP A 19 -6.21 -3.07 0.79
C ASP A 19 -5.56 -2.83 -0.57
N ALA A 20 -6.42 -2.71 -1.59
CA ALA A 20 -6.05 -2.34 -2.96
C ALA A 20 -6.96 -1.21 -3.47
N MET A 21 -7.47 -0.37 -2.56
CA MET A 21 -8.49 0.63 -2.89
C MET A 21 -7.89 1.88 -3.54
N ILE A 22 -6.77 2.37 -3.03
CA ILE A 22 -6.06 3.56 -3.51
C ILE A 22 -4.55 3.34 -3.46
N GLY A 23 -3.90 3.40 -4.62
CA GLY A 23 -2.43 3.40 -4.73
C GLY A 23 -1.83 4.82 -4.71
N TYR A 24 -0.76 5.03 -5.48
CA TYR A 24 -0.04 6.31 -5.56
C TYR A 24 -0.83 7.51 -6.12
N GLY A 25 -2.01 7.28 -6.72
CA GLY A 25 -2.81 8.34 -7.37
C GLY A 25 -3.63 9.23 -6.42
N LEU A 26 -3.52 9.05 -5.10
CA LEU A 26 -4.30 9.83 -4.13
C LEU A 26 -3.97 11.32 -4.20
N THR A 27 -5.00 12.15 -4.30
CA THR A 27 -4.89 13.61 -4.12
C THR A 27 -5.80 14.05 -2.98
N GLY A 28 -5.22 14.60 -1.92
CA GLY A 28 -5.96 14.94 -0.69
C GLY A 28 -6.43 13.72 0.09
N ASN A 29 -7.53 13.87 0.84
CA ASN A 29 -8.07 12.81 1.68
C ASN A 29 -8.96 11.83 0.90
N PRO A 30 -9.06 10.55 1.33
CA PRO A 30 -10.09 9.64 0.87
C PRO A 30 -11.50 10.18 1.15
N ARG A 31 -12.46 9.86 0.29
CA ARG A 31 -13.82 10.43 0.32
C ARG A 31 -14.88 9.37 0.03
N GLY A 32 -16.12 9.67 0.43
CA GLY A 32 -17.29 8.80 0.20
C GLY A 32 -17.09 7.39 0.74
N LYS A 33 -17.58 6.39 0.00
CA LYS A 33 -17.53 4.97 0.40
C LYS A 33 -16.13 4.48 0.76
N ILE A 34 -15.07 4.97 0.11
CA ILE A 34 -13.70 4.58 0.47
C ILE A 34 -13.36 5.04 1.88
N ALA A 35 -13.66 6.29 2.23
CA ALA A 35 -13.40 6.78 3.58
C ALA A 35 -14.17 5.95 4.62
N ASP A 36 -15.42 5.60 4.32
CA ASP A 36 -16.24 4.78 5.21
C ASP A 36 -15.68 3.36 5.36
N TRP A 37 -15.22 2.75 4.27
CA TRP A 37 -14.57 1.43 4.30
C TRP A 37 -13.24 1.46 5.04
N ILE A 38 -12.39 2.46 4.85
CA ILE A 38 -11.13 2.59 5.59
C ILE A 38 -11.42 2.65 7.10
N ARG A 39 -12.43 3.41 7.53
CA ARG A 39 -12.82 3.49 8.94
C ARG A 39 -13.31 2.13 9.46
N ALA A 40 -14.19 1.45 8.71
CA ALA A 40 -14.70 0.13 9.09
C ALA A 40 -13.58 -0.92 9.18
N ILE A 41 -12.68 -0.93 8.20
CA ILE A 41 -11.51 -1.83 8.16
C ILE A 41 -10.62 -1.58 9.38
N ASN A 42 -10.25 -0.33 9.66
CA ASN A 42 -9.42 0.02 10.82
C ASN A 42 -10.10 -0.35 12.16
N ALA A 43 -11.44 -0.34 12.23
CA ALA A 43 -12.20 -0.72 13.42
C ALA A 43 -12.37 -2.25 13.58
N SER A 44 -12.18 -3.03 12.51
CA SER A 44 -12.44 -4.49 12.51
C SER A 44 -11.41 -5.33 13.27
N ALA A 45 -10.27 -4.74 13.63
CA ALA A 45 -9.12 -5.42 14.23
C ALA A 45 -8.55 -6.60 13.42
N ARG A 46 -8.92 -6.73 12.14
CA ARG A 46 -8.38 -7.76 11.24
C ARG A 46 -7.03 -7.35 10.66
N PRO A 47 -6.12 -8.30 10.40
CA PRO A 47 -4.87 -7.98 9.75
C PRO A 47 -5.14 -7.45 8.34
N VAL A 48 -4.36 -6.44 7.94
CA VAL A 48 -4.49 -5.79 6.63
C VAL A 48 -3.19 -5.92 5.86
N LEU A 49 -3.29 -6.45 4.64
CA LEU A 49 -2.23 -6.42 3.63
C LEU A 49 -2.52 -5.28 2.66
N ALA A 50 -1.73 -4.20 2.72
CA ALA A 50 -1.80 -3.12 1.74
C ALA A 50 -0.96 -3.43 0.50
N LEU A 51 -1.54 -3.27 -0.68
CA LEU A 51 -0.84 -3.39 -1.95
C LEU A 51 -0.37 -2.01 -2.41
N ASP A 52 0.90 -1.92 -2.79
CA ASP A 52 1.64 -0.71 -3.17
C ASP A 52 1.89 0.27 -2.01
N THR A 53 0.82 0.73 -1.36
CA THR A 53 0.80 1.67 -0.23
C THR A 53 -0.51 1.52 0.54
N PRO A 54 -0.56 1.79 1.86
CA PRO A 54 -1.84 1.92 2.56
C PRO A 54 -2.72 3.00 1.92
N SER A 55 -3.97 2.68 1.65
CA SER A 55 -4.95 3.63 1.14
C SER A 55 -5.12 4.80 2.10
N GLY A 56 -4.98 6.01 1.58
CA GLY A 56 -4.99 7.24 2.38
C GLY A 56 -3.60 7.77 2.74
N LEU A 57 -2.52 7.04 2.46
CA LEU A 57 -1.16 7.54 2.66
C LEU A 57 -0.65 8.33 1.46
N ASN A 58 -0.07 9.50 1.69
CA ASN A 58 0.64 10.21 0.64
C ASN A 58 1.97 9.50 0.31
N THR A 59 2.09 8.96 -0.90
CA THR A 59 3.27 8.19 -1.33
C THR A 59 4.55 9.01 -1.50
N THR A 60 4.45 10.34 -1.57
CA THR A 60 5.63 11.21 -1.72
C THR A 60 6.15 11.66 -0.37
N THR A 61 5.26 12.16 0.50
CA THR A 61 5.62 12.79 1.78
C THR A 61 5.52 11.85 2.98
N GLY A 62 4.73 10.78 2.87
CA GLY A 62 4.39 9.88 3.96
C GLY A 62 3.41 10.47 4.97
N VAL A 63 2.84 11.64 4.70
CA VAL A 63 1.80 12.24 5.52
C VAL A 63 0.50 11.43 5.33
N PRO A 64 -0.12 10.93 6.40
CA PRO A 64 -1.40 10.24 6.30
C PRO A 64 -2.53 11.24 6.04
N GLY A 65 -3.45 10.88 5.16
CA GLY A 65 -4.75 11.53 5.04
C GLY A 65 -5.72 11.08 6.14
N ASP A 66 -6.92 11.66 6.11
CA ASP A 66 -8.02 11.27 7.00
C ASP A 66 -9.23 10.75 6.21
N PRO A 67 -9.56 9.45 6.28
CA PRO A 67 -8.86 8.40 7.04
C PRO A 67 -7.69 7.78 6.25
N CYS A 68 -6.82 7.01 6.94
CA CYS A 68 -5.73 6.24 6.34
C CYS A 68 -5.72 4.80 6.88
N ILE A 69 -5.50 3.80 6.02
CA ILE A 69 -5.41 2.39 6.40
C ILE A 69 -4.22 2.16 7.32
N ARG A 70 -4.42 1.35 8.37
CA ARG A 70 -3.37 0.84 9.24
C ARG A 70 -3.04 -0.59 8.85
N ALA A 71 -2.04 -0.75 8.00
CA ALA A 71 -1.62 -2.05 7.49
C ALA A 71 -0.82 -2.84 8.54
N THR A 72 -1.02 -4.16 8.57
CA THR A 72 -0.12 -5.10 9.24
C THR A 72 1.13 -5.34 8.38
N VAL A 73 0.93 -5.40 7.07
CA VAL A 73 1.98 -5.57 6.06
C VAL A 73 1.67 -4.69 4.86
N THR A 74 2.68 -4.05 4.28
CA THR A 74 2.61 -3.38 2.98
C THR A 74 3.50 -4.10 1.98
N MET A 75 2.91 -4.56 0.87
CA MET A 75 3.62 -5.12 -0.28
C MET A 75 3.76 -4.03 -1.35
N THR A 76 4.89 -3.32 -1.34
CA THR A 76 5.15 -2.24 -2.28
C THR A 76 5.62 -2.76 -3.63
N LEU A 77 5.24 -2.09 -4.72
CA LEU A 77 5.48 -2.56 -6.09
C LEU A 77 6.48 -1.66 -6.83
N ALA A 78 7.22 -2.23 -7.79
CA ALA A 78 8.29 -1.60 -8.57
C ALA A 78 9.44 -1.05 -7.71
N LEU A 79 9.31 0.18 -7.20
CA LEU A 79 10.25 0.78 -6.25
C LEU A 79 9.49 1.24 -5.00
N PRO A 80 10.12 1.19 -3.81
CA PRO A 80 9.54 1.77 -2.60
C PRO A 80 9.31 3.26 -2.78
N LYS A 81 8.06 3.69 -2.60
CA LYS A 81 7.66 5.09 -2.64
C LYS A 81 8.37 5.86 -1.52
N THR A 82 8.81 7.09 -1.77
CA THR A 82 9.61 7.89 -0.80
C THR A 82 8.87 8.11 0.51
N GLY A 83 7.56 8.30 0.46
CA GLY A 83 6.71 8.49 1.63
C GLY A 83 6.67 7.28 2.56
N LEU A 84 6.91 6.06 2.06
CA LEU A 84 6.95 4.85 2.90
C LEU A 84 8.16 4.83 3.86
N LYS A 85 9.18 5.65 3.60
CA LYS A 85 10.35 5.80 4.48
C LYS A 85 10.17 6.92 5.52
N SER A 86 9.05 7.63 5.49
CA SER A 86 8.78 8.74 6.41
C SER A 86 8.40 8.22 7.80
N GLN A 87 8.88 8.90 8.85
CA GLN A 87 8.49 8.60 10.23
C GLN A 87 6.97 8.71 10.45
N GLN A 88 6.29 9.55 9.65
CA GLN A 88 4.84 9.74 9.72
C GLN A 88 4.06 8.54 9.14
N ALA A 89 4.70 7.75 8.26
CA ALA A 89 4.10 6.57 7.66
C ALA A 89 4.22 5.32 8.54
N THR A 90 5.21 5.28 9.46
CA THR A 90 5.48 4.15 10.36
C THR A 90 4.25 3.54 11.02
N PRO A 91 3.28 4.32 11.55
CA PRO A 91 2.08 3.75 12.18
C PRO A 91 1.08 3.08 11.21
N TYR A 92 1.27 3.24 9.90
CA TYR A 92 0.31 2.86 8.87
C TYR A 92 0.81 1.75 7.95
N ILE A 93 2.12 1.54 7.82
CA ILE A 93 2.69 0.64 6.81
C ILE A 93 2.90 -0.79 7.30
N GLY A 94 3.01 -1.01 8.61
CA GLY A 94 3.35 -2.32 9.16
C GLY A 94 4.72 -2.82 8.68
N GLU A 95 4.86 -4.13 8.45
CA GLU A 95 6.07 -4.66 7.82
C GLU A 95 6.11 -4.32 6.32
N LEU A 96 7.27 -3.88 5.82
CA LEU A 96 7.41 -3.48 4.42
C LEU A 96 8.10 -4.58 3.60
N TYR A 97 7.44 -4.97 2.51
CA TYR A 97 7.96 -5.90 1.53
C TYR A 97 7.96 -5.25 0.15
N LEU A 98 8.88 -5.66 -0.70
CA LEU A 98 8.98 -5.27 -2.10
C LEU A 98 8.77 -6.53 -2.96
N ALA A 99 7.83 -6.45 -3.90
CA ALA A 99 7.51 -7.54 -4.83
C ALA A 99 8.08 -7.28 -6.23
N ASP A 100 8.60 -8.33 -6.84
CA ASP A 100 9.02 -8.35 -8.24
C ASP A 100 7.80 -8.39 -9.15
N ILE A 101 7.54 -7.28 -9.85
CA ILE A 101 6.49 -7.20 -10.89
C ILE A 101 7.08 -7.28 -12.30
N SER A 102 8.32 -7.77 -12.43
CA SER A 102 9.05 -7.94 -13.68
C SER A 102 9.35 -6.63 -14.41
N VAL A 103 9.63 -5.54 -13.66
CA VAL A 103 10.15 -4.31 -14.26
C VAL A 103 11.56 -4.57 -14.80
N PRO A 104 11.83 -4.36 -16.09
CA PRO A 104 13.16 -4.60 -16.65
C PRO A 104 14.23 -3.74 -15.97
N ARG A 105 15.38 -4.34 -15.66
CA ARG A 105 16.49 -3.64 -14.99
C ARG A 105 17.00 -2.46 -15.84
N GLU A 106 16.96 -2.62 -17.15
CA GLU A 106 17.38 -1.62 -18.13
C GLU A 106 16.57 -0.32 -18.00
N LEU A 107 15.30 -0.40 -17.59
CA LEU A 107 14.48 0.78 -17.35
C LEU A 107 15.03 1.63 -16.20
N TYR A 108 15.44 0.99 -15.09
CA TYR A 108 16.05 1.71 -13.97
C TYR A 108 17.40 2.32 -14.34
N GLN A 109 18.21 1.59 -15.12
CA GLN A 109 19.50 2.09 -15.61
C GLN A 109 19.34 3.33 -16.51
N GLN A 110 18.34 3.34 -17.39
CA GLN A 110 18.01 4.51 -18.22
C GLN A 110 17.60 5.72 -17.39
N MET A 111 17.06 5.50 -16.18
CA MET A 111 16.73 6.55 -15.21
C MET A 111 17.92 6.93 -14.30
N GLY A 112 19.11 6.35 -14.52
CA GLY A 112 20.28 6.58 -13.67
C GLY A 112 20.20 5.90 -12.30
N ILE A 113 19.32 4.92 -12.14
CA ILE A 113 19.09 4.18 -10.89
C ILE A 113 19.76 2.80 -11.02
N ASP A 114 20.78 2.55 -10.21
CA ASP A 114 21.39 1.21 -10.12
C ASP A 114 20.65 0.36 -9.09
N ILE A 115 20.09 -0.75 -9.57
CA ILE A 115 19.36 -1.72 -8.75
C ILE A 115 20.18 -3.00 -8.68
N LEU A 116 20.49 -3.41 -7.45
CA LEU A 116 21.08 -4.72 -7.15
C LEU A 116 20.10 -5.84 -7.59
N PRO A 117 20.59 -7.06 -7.87
CA PRO A 117 19.73 -8.19 -8.24
C PRO A 117 18.97 -8.74 -7.01
N ILE A 118 18.15 -7.91 -6.38
CA ILE A 118 17.46 -8.18 -5.11
C ILE A 118 16.45 -9.33 -5.20
N PHE A 119 15.95 -9.65 -6.40
CA PHE A 119 15.00 -10.73 -6.64
C PHE A 119 15.62 -12.04 -7.16
N ASN A 120 16.95 -12.17 -7.12
CA ASN A 120 17.63 -13.36 -7.65
C ASN A 120 17.28 -14.68 -6.96
N LYS A 121 16.76 -14.63 -5.73
CA LYS A 121 16.42 -15.81 -4.90
C LYS A 121 14.93 -15.91 -4.60
N ASN A 122 14.24 -14.78 -4.47
CA ASN A 122 12.82 -14.71 -4.12
C ASN A 122 12.17 -13.56 -4.88
N SER A 123 10.90 -13.73 -5.30
CA SER A 123 10.11 -12.67 -5.93
C SER A 123 9.56 -11.64 -4.93
N ILE A 124 9.78 -11.86 -3.63
CA ILE A 124 9.36 -10.97 -2.55
C ILE A 124 10.52 -10.83 -1.55
N VAL A 125 10.86 -9.60 -1.20
CA VAL A 125 11.93 -9.28 -0.23
C VAL A 125 11.43 -8.32 0.84
N LYS A 126 11.80 -8.54 2.10
CA LYS A 126 11.54 -7.59 3.19
C LYS A 126 12.57 -6.46 3.14
N ILE A 127 12.14 -5.21 3.32
CA ILE A 127 12.98 -4.01 3.18
C ILE A 127 12.79 -3.00 4.31
#